data_AF-A0ABD4KWZ0-F1
#
_entry.id   AF-A0ABD4KWZ0-F1
#
_cell.length_a   1.000
_cell.length_b   1.000
_cell.length_c   1.000
_cell.angle_alpha   90.00
_cell.angle_beta   90.00
_cell.angle_gamma   90.00
#
_symmetry.space_group_name_H-M   'P 1'
#
loop_
_entity.id
_entity.type
_entity.pdbx_description
1 polymer ?
#
loop_
_entity_poly.entity_id
_entity_poly.type
_entity_poly.pdbx_seq_one_letter_code
_entity_poly.pdbx_strand_id
1 'polypeptide(L)'
;QSVLSEFKGASDSLVFTNDHINLTFGGKQNRFTVDLMEGEHQFFVRYHDADTPLIAAYLLDNETQVAVETGVIEWLEYNDFVYKIEALTENAEHSSLMQLDCCLTVNMDKTVKHLIEESQ
;
A
#
# COMPACT_ATOMS: atom_id res chain seq x y z
N GLN A 1 -21.78 3.70 -8.87
CA GLN A 1 -21.16 2.36 -8.78
C GLN A 1 -21.43 1.79 -7.39
N SER A 2 -21.53 0.47 -7.26
CA SER A 2 -21.67 -0.18 -5.96
C SER A 2 -20.30 -0.29 -5.29
N VAL A 3 -20.23 0.03 -3.98
CA VAL A 3 -19.03 -0.17 -3.17
C VAL A 3 -18.97 -1.62 -2.73
N LEU A 4 -17.87 -2.29 -3.02
CA LEU A 4 -17.61 -3.69 -2.67
C LEU A 4 -16.95 -3.79 -1.29
N SER A 5 -16.00 -2.92 -1.01
CA SER A 5 -15.31 -2.81 0.28
C SER A 5 -14.76 -1.39 0.42
N GLU A 6 -14.59 -0.93 1.66
CA GLU A 6 -14.03 0.38 1.95
C GLU A 6 -13.22 0.37 3.25
N PHE A 7 -12.21 1.23 3.30
CA PHE A 7 -11.56 1.67 4.53
C PHE A 7 -11.86 3.16 4.72
N LYS A 8 -12.25 3.54 5.93
CA LYS A 8 -12.48 4.93 6.33
C LYS A 8 -11.71 5.22 7.61
N GLY A 9 -10.56 5.84 7.45
CA GLY A 9 -9.73 6.35 8.52
C GLY A 9 -10.20 7.71 9.05
N ALA A 10 -9.32 8.36 9.79
CA ALA A 10 -9.57 9.70 10.34
C ALA A 10 -9.52 10.80 9.27
N SER A 11 -8.59 10.70 8.32
CA SER A 11 -8.41 11.60 7.17
C SER A 11 -8.43 10.87 5.83
N ASP A 12 -8.01 9.60 5.82
CA ASP A 12 -7.74 8.83 4.62
C ASP A 12 -8.82 7.78 4.37
N SER A 13 -9.00 7.39 3.11
CA SER A 13 -10.01 6.39 2.75
C SER A 13 -9.64 5.62 1.49
N LEU A 14 -9.98 4.33 1.48
CA LEU A 14 -10.02 3.49 0.28
C LEU A 14 -11.47 3.16 -0.05
N VAL A 15 -11.83 3.30 -1.33
CA VAL A 15 -13.14 2.86 -1.83
C VAL A 15 -12.91 1.93 -3.00
N PHE A 16 -13.25 0.65 -2.80
CA PHE A 16 -13.21 -0.36 -3.84
C PHE A 16 -14.59 -0.58 -4.44
N THR A 17 -14.64 -0.50 -5.76
CA THR A 17 -15.81 -0.74 -6.59
C THR A 17 -15.47 -1.80 -7.63
N ASN A 18 -16.41 -2.16 -8.50
CA ASN A 18 -16.14 -3.14 -9.56
C ASN A 18 -14.97 -2.74 -10.49
N ASP A 19 -14.71 -1.45 -10.64
CA ASP A 19 -13.81 -0.94 -11.68
C ASP A 19 -12.60 -0.18 -11.12
N HIS A 20 -12.65 0.24 -9.84
CA HIS A 20 -11.69 1.19 -9.26
C HIS A 20 -11.36 0.86 -7.81
N ILE A 21 -10.13 1.16 -7.39
CA ILE A 21 -9.68 1.18 -6.00
C ILE A 21 -9.16 2.59 -5.72
N ASN A 22 -10.06 3.48 -5.31
CA ASN A 22 -9.71 4.88 -5.10
C ASN A 22 -9.16 5.11 -3.70
N LEU A 23 -7.89 5.53 -3.61
CA LEU A 23 -7.25 6.00 -2.38
C LEU A 23 -7.33 7.53 -2.33
N THR A 24 -7.88 8.07 -1.25
CA THR A 24 -7.83 9.50 -0.93
C THR A 24 -7.04 9.70 0.36
N PHE A 25 -6.04 10.57 0.34
CA PHE A 25 -5.08 10.74 1.43
C PHE A 25 -4.45 12.14 1.45
N GLY A 26 -3.65 12.41 2.48
CA GLY A 26 -2.92 13.67 2.64
C GLY A 26 -3.63 14.69 3.54
N GLY A 27 -2.91 15.76 3.86
CA GLY A 27 -3.37 16.76 4.84
C GLY A 27 -4.49 17.67 4.32
N LYS A 28 -5.11 18.42 5.24
CA LYS A 28 -6.21 19.37 4.91
C LYS A 28 -5.88 20.38 3.81
N GLN A 29 -4.60 20.74 3.68
CA GLN A 29 -4.14 21.71 2.68
C GLN A 29 -3.85 21.08 1.31
N ASN A 30 -3.44 19.81 1.28
CA ASN A 30 -3.06 19.07 0.08
C ASN A 30 -3.62 17.65 0.17
N ARG A 31 -4.81 17.44 -0.41
CA ARG A 31 -5.43 16.12 -0.56
C ARG A 31 -5.12 15.55 -1.93
N PHE A 32 -4.78 14.28 -1.96
CA PHE A 32 -4.51 13.51 -3.16
C PHE A 32 -5.60 12.44 -3.32
N THR A 33 -5.93 12.15 -4.57
CA THR A 33 -6.77 11.01 -4.95
C THR A 33 -6.05 10.27 -6.06
N VAL A 34 -5.86 8.96 -5.88
CA VAL A 34 -5.25 8.07 -6.88
C VAL A 34 -6.13 6.83 -7.02
N ASP A 35 -6.22 6.29 -8.23
CA ASP A 35 -6.84 4.99 -8.47
C ASP A 35 -5.75 3.94 -8.52
N LEU A 36 -5.77 3.00 -7.57
CA LEU A 36 -4.76 1.93 -7.46
C LEU A 36 -4.90 0.86 -8.54
N MET A 37 -5.97 0.92 -9.35
CA MET A 37 -6.11 0.12 -10.56
C MET A 37 -5.23 0.63 -11.70
N GLU A 38 -4.74 1.87 -11.64
CA GLU A 38 -4.03 2.53 -12.74
C GLU A 38 -2.51 2.58 -12.53
N GLY A 39 -1.81 1.58 -13.03
CA GLY A 39 -0.35 1.56 -13.07
C GLY A 39 0.28 0.91 -11.84
N GLU A 40 1.40 1.46 -11.39
CA GLU A 40 2.16 0.94 -10.25
C GLU A 40 2.20 1.99 -9.15
N HIS A 41 1.83 1.57 -7.94
CA HIS A 41 1.78 2.42 -6.76
C HIS A 41 2.69 1.83 -5.71
N GLN A 42 3.48 2.70 -5.08
CA GLN A 42 4.43 2.28 -4.06
C GLN A 42 4.17 2.99 -2.75
N PHE A 43 4.34 2.24 -1.67
CA PHE A 43 4.20 2.70 -0.32
C PHE A 43 5.50 2.38 0.44
N PHE A 44 6.07 3.37 1.10
CA PHE A 44 7.00 3.10 2.18
C PHE A 44 6.19 2.67 3.40
N VAL A 45 6.57 1.55 4.01
CA VAL A 45 5.96 1.07 5.25
C VAL A 45 7.05 0.68 6.22
N ARG A 46 6.91 1.13 7.47
CA ARG A 46 7.67 0.62 8.61
C ARG A 46 6.74 -0.20 9.48
N TYR A 47 7.07 -1.44 9.74
CA TYR A 47 6.35 -2.30 10.67
C TYR A 47 7.00 -2.30 12.06
N HIS A 48 6.21 -2.60 13.08
CA HIS A 48 6.71 -2.89 14.44
C HIS A 48 7.23 -4.33 14.54
N ASP A 49 6.48 -5.25 13.92
CA ASP A 49 6.68 -6.70 13.87
C ASP A 49 6.18 -7.19 12.49
N ALA A 50 5.95 -8.49 12.31
CA ALA A 50 5.60 -9.03 10.98
C ALA A 50 4.26 -8.47 10.43
N ASP A 51 3.34 -8.04 11.30
CA ASP A 51 1.93 -7.84 10.91
C ASP A 51 1.38 -6.45 11.31
N THR A 52 2.17 -5.62 12.00
CA THR A 52 1.69 -4.34 12.55
C THR A 52 2.39 -3.14 11.90
N PRO A 53 1.77 -2.44 10.93
CA PRO A 53 2.34 -1.22 10.36
C PRO A 53 2.35 -0.08 11.40
N LEU A 54 3.49 0.59 11.54
CA LEU A 54 3.67 1.77 12.40
C LEU A 54 3.62 3.09 11.63
N ILE A 55 4.21 3.10 10.45
CA ILE A 55 4.30 4.28 9.59
C ILE A 55 4.03 3.81 8.16
N ALA A 56 3.21 4.57 7.44
CA ALA A 56 2.98 4.36 6.03
C ALA A 56 3.06 5.70 5.29
N ALA A 57 3.62 5.69 4.09
CA ALA A 57 3.64 6.83 3.20
C ALA A 57 3.51 6.38 1.74
N TYR A 58 2.69 7.07 0.97
CA TYR A 58 2.62 6.91 -0.48
C TYR A 58 3.83 7.59 -1.12
N LEU A 59 4.47 6.90 -2.06
CA LEU A 59 5.61 7.40 -2.83
C LEU A 59 5.12 7.99 -4.15
N LEU A 60 5.26 9.30 -4.32
CA LEU A 60 4.99 9.98 -5.58
C LEU A 60 6.19 9.86 -6.53
N ASP A 61 5.93 9.96 -7.84
CA ASP A 61 6.94 9.83 -8.91
C ASP A 61 8.16 10.77 -8.78
N ASN A 62 8.01 11.87 -8.04
CA ASN A 62 9.05 12.87 -7.79
C ASN A 62 9.83 12.61 -6.48
N GLU A 63 9.86 11.36 -6.01
CA GLU A 63 10.49 10.93 -4.75
C GLU A 63 9.89 11.59 -3.49
N THR A 64 8.76 12.29 -3.63
CA THR A 64 8.06 12.88 -2.48
C THR A 64 7.24 11.81 -1.76
N GLN A 65 7.37 11.78 -0.43
CA GLN A 65 6.58 10.89 0.42
C GLN A 65 5.43 11.67 1.05
N VAL A 66 4.23 11.12 0.96
CA VAL A 66 3.05 11.68 1.61
C VAL A 66 2.52 10.64 2.59
N ALA A 67 2.46 11.01 3.87
CA ALA A 67 1.96 10.12 4.91
C ALA A 67 0.55 9.63 4.57
N VAL A 68 0.32 8.34 4.82
CA VAL A 68 -0.99 7.70 4.75
C VAL A 68 -1.26 6.96 6.06
N GLU A 69 -2.52 6.82 6.43
CA GLU A 69 -2.90 6.03 7.60
C GLU A 69 -2.50 4.56 7.43
N THR A 70 -1.99 3.93 8.50
CA THR A 70 -1.58 2.51 8.49
C THR A 70 -2.72 1.57 8.16
N GLY A 71 -3.96 1.93 8.50
CA GLY A 71 -5.16 1.16 8.11
C GLY A 71 -5.38 1.06 6.60
N VAL A 72 -4.77 1.95 5.79
CA VAL A 72 -4.70 1.78 4.34
C VAL A 72 -3.91 0.53 3.98
N ILE A 73 -2.76 0.34 4.64
CA ILE A 73 -1.87 -0.81 4.39
C ILE A 73 -2.53 -2.10 4.87
N GLU A 74 -3.07 -2.10 6.08
CA GLU A 74 -3.78 -3.26 6.65
C GLU A 74 -4.93 -3.70 5.73
N TRP A 75 -5.67 -2.74 5.17
CA TRP A 75 -6.76 -3.05 4.26
C TRP A 75 -6.27 -3.61 2.92
N LEU A 76 -5.17 -3.08 2.36
CA LEU A 76 -4.60 -3.58 1.11
C LEU A 76 -4.09 -5.02 1.24
N GLU A 77 -3.42 -5.32 2.37
CA GLU A 77 -2.94 -6.67 2.69
C GLU A 77 -4.11 -7.64 2.91
N TYR A 78 -5.11 -7.23 3.70
CA TYR A 78 -6.28 -8.07 3.98
C TYR A 78 -7.08 -8.45 2.72
N ASN A 79 -7.05 -7.63 1.68
CA ASN A 79 -7.74 -7.88 0.41
C ASN A 79 -6.82 -8.46 -0.67
N ASP A 80 -5.60 -8.89 -0.33
CA ASP A 80 -4.61 -9.47 -1.26
C ASP A 80 -4.28 -8.56 -2.47
N PHE A 81 -4.30 -7.24 -2.28
CA PHE A 81 -3.98 -6.26 -3.34
C PHE A 81 -2.50 -5.86 -3.38
N VAL A 82 -1.71 -6.38 -2.45
CA VAL A 82 -0.27 -6.18 -2.42
C VAL A 82 0.38 -7.16 -3.39
N TYR A 83 0.99 -6.63 -4.45
CA TYR A 83 1.72 -7.46 -5.40
C TYR A 83 3.05 -7.95 -4.82
N LYS A 84 3.78 -7.06 -4.15
CA LYS A 84 5.14 -7.35 -3.69
C LYS A 84 5.52 -6.47 -2.51
N ILE A 85 6.27 -7.04 -1.58
CA ILE A 85 6.93 -6.33 -0.48
C ILE A 85 8.44 -6.53 -0.61
N GLU A 86 9.19 -5.44 -0.63
CA GLU A 86 10.66 -5.44 -0.73
C GLU A 86 11.27 -4.72 0.46
N ALA A 87 12.17 -5.38 1.18
CA ALA A 87 12.86 -4.72 2.27
C ALA A 87 13.83 -3.64 1.78
N LEU A 88 13.84 -2.51 2.48
CA LEU A 88 14.73 -1.39 2.23
C LEU A 88 15.98 -1.56 3.10
N THR A 89 17.06 -2.09 2.53
CA THR A 89 18.32 -2.29 3.26
C THR A 89 19.12 -0.99 3.35
N GLU A 90 19.14 -0.34 4.50
CA GLU A 90 20.27 0.52 4.90
C GLU A 90 21.30 -0.36 5.62
N ASN A 91 22.36 -0.75 4.90
CA ASN A 91 23.53 -1.52 5.37
C ASN A 91 23.34 -3.02 5.62
N ALA A 92 23.89 -3.78 4.68
CA ALA A 92 23.99 -5.24 4.65
C ALA A 92 25.05 -5.82 5.61
N GLU A 93 25.16 -5.32 6.84
CA GLU A 93 25.98 -5.97 7.86
C GLU A 93 25.15 -6.26 9.12
N HIS A 94 24.73 -7.52 9.21
CA HIS A 94 24.40 -8.22 10.45
C HIS A 94 23.30 -7.59 11.34
N SER A 95 22.06 -7.73 10.91
CA SER A 95 20.96 -7.84 11.86
C SER A 95 20.04 -8.99 11.46
N SER A 96 19.96 -10.00 12.32
CA SER A 96 18.95 -11.06 12.25
C SER A 96 17.57 -10.60 12.75
N LEU A 97 17.41 -9.30 13.03
CA LEU A 97 16.11 -8.68 13.33
C LEU A 97 15.46 -8.33 12.00
N MET A 98 14.19 -8.71 11.86
CA MET A 98 13.36 -8.47 10.68
C MET A 98 13.59 -7.07 10.11
N GLN A 99 13.76 -6.97 8.80
CA GLN A 99 13.85 -5.70 8.10
C GLN A 99 12.47 -5.04 8.20
N LEU A 100 12.33 -4.10 9.14
CA LEU A 100 11.05 -3.47 9.47
C LEU A 100 10.62 -2.42 8.44
N ASP A 101 11.57 -1.91 7.64
CA ASP A 101 11.31 -0.93 6.59
C ASP A 101 11.22 -1.62 5.23
N CYS A 102 10.13 -1.41 4.53
CA CYS A 102 9.90 -2.01 3.22
C CYS A 102 9.18 -1.06 2.25
N CYS A 103 9.36 -1.34 0.97
CA CYS A 103 8.56 -0.83 -0.12
C CYS A 103 7.48 -1.84 -0.47
N LEU A 104 6.24 -1.47 -0.26
CA LEU A 104 5.05 -2.23 -0.64
C LEU A 104 4.57 -1.72 -1.99
N THR A 105 4.41 -2.63 -2.96
CA THR A 105 3.95 -2.31 -4.32
C THR A 105 2.55 -2.84 -4.56
N VAL A 106 1.65 -1.96 -5.00
CA VAL A 106 0.33 -2.29 -5.55
C VAL A 106 0.38 -2.11 -7.06
N ASN A 107 0.08 -3.18 -7.78
CA ASN A 107 -0.04 -3.17 -9.24
C ASN A 107 -1.06 -4.24 -9.61
N MET A 108 -2.27 -3.83 -9.97
CA MET A 108 -3.38 -4.77 -10.10
C MET A 108 -3.24 -5.72 -11.30
N ASP A 109 -2.66 -5.26 -12.41
CA ASP A 109 -2.34 -6.12 -13.55
C ASP A 109 -1.40 -7.26 -13.16
N LYS A 110 -0.36 -6.96 -12.38
CA LYS A 110 0.60 -7.96 -11.89
C LYS A 110 -0.02 -8.84 -10.79
N THR A 111 -0.82 -8.26 -9.90
CA THR A 111 -1.49 -8.98 -8.80
C THR A 111 -2.43 -10.06 -9.35
N VAL A 112 -3.32 -9.69 -10.28
CA VAL A 112 -4.24 -10.65 -10.92
C VAL A 112 -3.48 -11.76 -11.64
N LYS A 113 -2.43 -11.41 -12.38
CA LYS A 113 -1.61 -12.39 -13.08
C LYS A 113 -0.97 -13.38 -12.11
N HIS A 114 -0.41 -12.90 -11.00
CA HIS A 114 0.23 -13.72 -9.98
C HIS A 114 -0.76 -14.69 -9.32
N LEU A 115 -1.94 -14.20 -8.92
CA LEU A 115 -2.98 -15.04 -8.30
C LEU A 115 -3.49 -16.15 -9.24
N ILE A 116 -3.56 -15.88 -10.54
CA ILE A 116 -3.91 -16.89 -11.55
C ILE A 116 -2.83 -17.96 -11.66
N GLU A 117 -1.55 -17.57 -11.62
CA GLU A 117 -0.42 -18.50 -11.71
C GLU A 117 -0.30 -19.39 -10.46
N GLU A 118 -0.56 -18.87 -9.26
CA GLU A 118 -0.53 -19.65 -8.01
C GLU A 118 -1.71 -20.61 -7.85
N SER A 119 -2.81 -20.38 -8.57
CA SER A 119 -4.01 -21.22 -8.53
C SER A 119 -3.95 -22.44 -9.46
N GLN A 120 -2.86 -22.62 -10.23
CA GLN A 120 -2.64 -23.73 -11.17
C GLN A 120 -1.76 -24.83 -10.57
#